data_AF-G1WKZ9-F1
#
_entry.id   AF-G1WKZ9-F1
#
_cell.length_a   1.000
_cell.length_b   1.000
_cell.length_c   1.000
_cell.angle_alpha   90.00
_cell.angle_beta   90.00
_cell.angle_gamma   90.00
#
_symmetry.space_group_name_H-M   'P 1'
#
loop_
_entity.id
_entity.type
_entity.pdbx_description
1 polymer ?
#
loop_
_entity_poly.entity_id
_entity_poly.type
_entity_poly.pdbx_seq_one_letter_code
_entity_poly.pdbx_strand_id
1 'polypeptide(L)'
;MADEIKESTEGTPEATPKKKFDWKGKRLPIIIAAVVVVTVIGVAGWAWHATPECCDVICHSTMGKYYQTYTQDTTTLAYKHRAATNNQCLGCHEATLPQMVHEVQIQLSGDYTQPFDKVTFSNDFCLQSGCHLGAGVMPGATESSTKDFSFDPHSDYHGVQQCNSCHLMHDQSVFTCASCHQVGAWEGEGGVPEGWVVQDLGNGKTGAVPEGWATPFTFEASSSK
;
A
#
# COMPACT_ATOMS: atom_id res chain seq x y z
N MET A 1 -93.90 -16.13 -55.82
CA MET A 1 -94.32 -14.80 -55.35
C MET A 1 -94.17 -14.86 -53.84
N ALA A 2 -93.01 -14.43 -53.32
CA ALA A 2 -92.83 -13.09 -52.72
C ALA A 2 -93.70 -12.98 -51.45
N ASP A 3 -93.18 -12.86 -50.22
CA ASP A 3 -92.06 -12.02 -49.80
C ASP A 3 -91.30 -12.62 -48.60
N GLU A 4 -89.98 -12.45 -48.64
CA GLU A 4 -89.02 -12.70 -47.56
C GLU A 4 -88.99 -11.48 -46.63
N ILE A 5 -89.12 -11.71 -45.32
CA ILE A 5 -89.08 -10.66 -44.31
C ILE A 5 -87.61 -10.22 -44.12
N LYS A 6 -87.35 -8.94 -44.41
CA LYS A 6 -86.07 -8.26 -44.23
C LYS A 6 -85.66 -8.22 -42.76
N GLU A 7 -84.48 -8.77 -42.48
CA GLU A 7 -83.76 -8.61 -41.22
C GLU A 7 -83.13 -7.21 -41.17
N SER A 8 -83.48 -6.48 -40.10
CA SER A 8 -83.02 -5.13 -39.78
C SER A 8 -81.62 -5.18 -39.17
N THR A 9 -80.72 -4.39 -39.74
CA THR A 9 -79.37 -4.12 -39.27
C THR A 9 -79.41 -3.32 -37.96
N GLU A 10 -78.75 -3.79 -36.90
CA GLU A 10 -78.40 -2.97 -35.75
C GLU A 10 -76.97 -3.30 -35.31
N GLY A 11 -76.07 -2.34 -35.53
CA GLY A 11 -74.64 -2.46 -35.25
C GLY A 11 -74.29 -2.13 -33.80
N THR A 12 -73.20 -2.70 -33.28
CA THR A 12 -72.49 -2.32 -32.04
C THR A 12 -71.14 -3.08 -32.00
N PRO A 13 -70.04 -2.57 -31.41
CA PRO A 13 -69.33 -1.32 -31.64
C PRO A 13 -67.87 -1.58 -32.09
N GLU A 14 -67.23 -0.56 -32.65
CA GLU A 14 -65.82 -0.57 -33.05
C GLU A 14 -64.89 -0.70 -31.82
N ALA A 15 -64.06 -1.74 -31.79
CA ALA A 15 -63.11 -1.97 -30.70
C ALA A 15 -61.98 -0.92 -30.74
N THR A 16 -61.91 -0.06 -29.72
CA THR A 16 -60.78 0.85 -29.52
C THR A 16 -59.44 0.09 -29.50
N PRO A 17 -58.40 0.57 -30.19
CA PRO A 17 -57.12 -0.11 -30.23
C PRO A 17 -56.45 -0.03 -28.85
N LYS A 18 -56.15 -1.19 -28.24
CA LYS A 18 -55.32 -1.26 -27.04
C LYS A 18 -53.97 -0.64 -27.37
N LYS A 19 -53.67 0.52 -26.78
CA LYS A 19 -52.36 1.17 -26.87
C LYS A 19 -51.32 0.18 -26.35
N LYS A 20 -50.52 -0.40 -27.27
CA LYS A 20 -49.42 -1.29 -26.92
C LYS A 20 -48.47 -0.46 -26.07
N PHE A 21 -48.45 -0.73 -24.76
CA PHE A 21 -47.53 -0.07 -23.85
C PHE A 21 -46.11 -0.42 -24.31
N ASP A 22 -45.40 0.56 -24.88
CA ASP A 22 -44.03 0.38 -25.33
C ASP A 22 -43.11 0.21 -24.12
N TRP A 23 -43.02 -1.04 -23.68
CA TRP A 23 -42.21 -1.47 -22.55
C TRP A 23 -40.72 -1.37 -22.82
N LYS A 24 -40.30 -1.36 -24.09
CA LYS A 24 -38.90 -1.18 -24.50
C LYS A 24 -38.47 0.29 -24.35
N GLY A 25 -39.33 1.24 -24.75
CA GLY A 25 -39.06 2.68 -24.60
C GLY A 25 -38.93 3.17 -23.14
N LYS A 26 -39.59 2.51 -22.18
CA LYS A 26 -39.52 2.87 -20.74
C LYS A 26 -38.39 2.20 -19.97
N ARG A 27 -37.87 1.07 -20.46
CA ARG A 27 -36.74 0.35 -19.85
C ARG A 27 -35.39 0.89 -20.30
N LEU A 28 -35.30 1.38 -21.52
CA LEU A 28 -34.08 1.99 -22.05
C LEU A 28 -33.51 3.10 -21.14
N PRO A 29 -34.29 4.10 -20.66
CA PRO A 29 -33.76 5.11 -19.74
C PRO A 29 -33.34 4.54 -18.38
N ILE A 30 -34.01 3.50 -17.88
CA ILE A 30 -33.64 2.82 -16.63
C ILE A 30 -32.32 2.07 -16.78
N ILE A 31 -32.13 1.36 -17.91
CA ILE A 31 -30.89 0.64 -18.22
C ILE A 31 -29.75 1.64 -18.39
N ILE A 32 -29.97 2.74 -19.13
CA ILE A 32 -28.97 3.80 -19.28
C ILE A 32 -28.60 4.38 -17.92
N ALA A 33 -29.58 4.71 -17.09
CA ALA A 33 -29.33 5.21 -15.73
C ALA A 33 -28.54 4.20 -14.88
N ALA A 34 -28.91 2.92 -14.91
CA ALA A 34 -28.20 1.87 -14.19
C ALA A 34 -26.76 1.70 -14.67
N VAL A 35 -26.52 1.72 -15.99
CA VAL A 35 -25.17 1.66 -16.56
C VAL A 35 -24.35 2.86 -16.12
N VAL A 36 -24.91 4.08 -16.21
CA VAL A 36 -24.23 5.30 -15.76
C VAL A 36 -23.86 5.21 -14.28
N VAL A 37 -24.79 4.77 -13.42
CA VAL A 37 -24.52 4.60 -11.98
C VAL A 37 -23.39 3.59 -11.73
N VAL A 38 -23.45 2.42 -12.38
CA VAL A 38 -22.41 1.39 -12.25
C VAL A 38 -21.06 1.90 -12.74
N THR A 39 -21.01 2.62 -13.86
CA THR A 39 -19.76 3.18 -14.38
C THR A 39 -19.18 4.23 -13.43
N VAL A 40 -20.01 5.14 -12.88
CA VAL A 40 -19.56 6.15 -11.92
C VAL A 40 -19.01 5.50 -10.66
N ILE A 41 -19.70 4.49 -10.11
CA ILE A 41 -19.23 3.75 -8.94
C ILE A 41 -17.94 2.99 -9.26
N GLY A 42 -17.84 2.35 -10.44
CA GLY A 42 -16.64 1.62 -10.85
C GLY A 42 -15.41 2.51 -10.95
N VAL A 43 -15.53 3.69 -11.56
CA VAL A 43 -14.42 4.65 -11.67
C VAL A 43 -14.02 5.22 -10.31
N ALA A 44 -15.01 5.60 -9.49
CA ALA A 44 -14.74 6.12 -8.15
C ALA A 44 -14.10 5.06 -7.24
N GLY A 45 -14.61 3.83 -7.28
CA GLY A 45 -14.08 2.69 -6.53
C GLY A 45 -12.67 2.33 -6.96
N TRP A 46 -12.38 2.38 -8.27
CA TRP A 46 -11.02 2.15 -8.78
C TRP A 46 -10.04 3.23 -8.34
N ALA A 47 -10.42 4.51 -8.40
CA ALA A 47 -9.54 5.57 -7.88
C ALA A 47 -9.31 5.44 -6.37
N TRP A 48 -10.36 5.05 -5.63
CA TRP A 48 -10.29 4.87 -4.18
C TRP A 48 -9.46 3.66 -3.77
N HIS A 49 -9.42 2.58 -4.56
CA HIS A 49 -8.75 1.33 -4.17
C HIS A 49 -7.26 1.48 -3.82
N ALA A 50 -6.61 2.54 -4.34
CA ALA A 50 -5.18 2.74 -4.19
C ALA A 50 -4.86 3.59 -2.95
N THR A 51 -5.89 4.18 -2.35
CA THR A 51 -5.76 5.12 -1.24
C THR A 51 -5.61 4.39 0.09
N PRO A 52 -4.85 4.95 1.04
CA PRO A 52 -4.72 4.41 2.39
C PRO A 52 -6.05 4.21 3.09
N GLU A 53 -7.02 5.11 2.87
CA GLU A 53 -8.37 5.01 3.44
C GLU A 53 -9.12 3.78 2.95
N CYS A 54 -8.91 3.33 1.72
CA CYS A 54 -9.53 2.09 1.24
C CYS A 54 -8.99 0.89 2.00
N CYS A 55 -7.66 0.80 2.16
CA CYS A 55 -7.02 -0.28 2.90
C CYS A 55 -7.43 -0.27 4.37
N ASP A 56 -7.52 0.89 5.00
CA ASP A 56 -7.95 1.03 6.38
C ASP A 56 -9.45 0.77 6.55
N VAL A 57 -10.32 1.28 5.70
CA VAL A 57 -11.78 1.05 5.85
C VAL A 57 -12.16 -0.41 5.59
N ILE A 58 -11.55 -1.06 4.59
CA ILE A 58 -11.85 -2.46 4.26
C ILE A 58 -11.17 -3.43 5.24
N CYS A 59 -9.95 -3.10 5.68
CA CYS A 59 -9.10 -4.00 6.46
C CYS A 59 -8.70 -3.41 7.84
N HIS A 60 -9.48 -2.53 8.43
CA HIS A 60 -9.14 -1.69 9.61
C HIS A 60 -8.42 -2.43 10.74
N SER A 61 -8.80 -3.67 11.05
CA SER A 61 -8.16 -4.47 12.09
C SER A 61 -6.77 -4.97 11.72
N THR A 62 -6.54 -5.25 10.44
CA THR A 62 -5.32 -5.87 9.93
C THR A 62 -4.35 -4.86 9.34
N MET A 63 -4.85 -3.76 8.75
CA MET A 63 -4.04 -2.72 8.11
C MET A 63 -3.91 -1.44 8.94
N GLY A 64 -4.72 -1.23 9.97
CA GLY A 64 -4.80 0.04 10.70
C GLY A 64 -3.45 0.56 11.20
N LYS A 65 -2.60 -0.31 11.76
CA LYS A 65 -1.25 0.07 12.19
C LYS A 65 -0.38 0.59 11.04
N TYR A 66 -0.42 -0.08 9.89
CA TYR A 66 0.37 0.31 8.71
C TYR A 66 -0.17 1.59 8.08
N TYR A 67 -1.49 1.79 8.12
CA TYR A 67 -2.12 3.06 7.78
C TYR A 67 -1.61 4.20 8.66
N GLN A 68 -1.54 3.99 9.98
CA GLN A 68 -1.05 5.01 10.92
C GLN A 68 0.41 5.37 10.66
N THR A 69 1.28 4.37 10.46
CA THR A 69 2.69 4.63 10.18
C THR A 69 2.88 5.36 8.84
N TYR A 70 2.06 5.07 7.84
CA TYR A 70 2.12 5.76 6.54
C TYR A 70 1.53 7.18 6.55
N THR A 71 0.42 7.40 7.25
CA THR A 71 -0.34 8.67 7.16
C THR A 71 -0.01 9.66 8.27
N GLN A 72 0.40 9.20 9.46
CA GLN A 72 0.52 10.02 10.66
C GLN A 72 1.92 10.02 11.26
N ASP A 73 2.66 8.91 11.19
CA ASP A 73 3.98 8.82 11.83
C ASP A 73 5.11 9.38 10.97
N THR A 74 5.44 10.65 11.19
CA THR A 74 6.52 11.38 10.50
C THR A 74 7.92 10.77 10.63
N THR A 75 8.12 9.87 11.60
CA THR A 75 9.43 9.27 11.85
C THR A 75 9.72 8.10 10.92
N THR A 76 8.69 7.39 10.46
CA THR A 76 8.80 6.17 9.65
C THR A 76 9.22 6.45 8.22
N LEU A 77 9.87 5.46 7.58
CA LEU A 77 10.24 5.58 6.18
C LEU A 77 9.01 5.52 5.26
N ALA A 78 7.96 4.79 5.64
CA ALA A 78 6.69 4.73 4.92
C ALA A 78 6.07 6.13 4.76
N TYR A 79 5.98 6.90 5.85
CA TYR A 79 5.51 8.28 5.80
C TYR A 79 6.40 9.15 4.91
N LYS A 80 7.73 9.03 5.04
CA LYS A 80 8.69 9.81 4.25
C LYS A 80 8.57 9.52 2.74
N HIS A 81 8.15 8.32 2.36
CA HIS A 81 7.96 7.92 0.96
C HIS A 81 6.56 8.20 0.41
N ARG A 82 5.60 8.63 1.23
CA ARG A 82 4.21 8.82 0.76
C ARG A 82 4.08 9.78 -0.42
N ALA A 83 4.89 10.83 -0.45
CA ALA A 83 4.87 11.80 -1.54
C ALA A 83 5.39 11.20 -2.86
N ALA A 84 6.40 10.31 -2.78
CA ALA A 84 6.93 9.62 -3.94
C ALA A 84 5.91 8.64 -4.54
N THR A 85 4.97 8.15 -3.74
CA THR A 85 3.91 7.23 -4.17
C THR A 85 2.55 7.91 -4.37
N ASN A 86 2.50 9.24 -4.50
CA ASN A 86 1.25 10.01 -4.66
C ASN A 86 0.21 9.72 -3.56
N ASN A 87 0.68 9.48 -2.33
CA ASN A 87 -0.14 9.05 -1.19
C ASN A 87 -0.92 7.75 -1.45
N GLN A 88 -0.37 6.82 -2.22
CA GLN A 88 -1.00 5.53 -2.52
C GLN A 88 -0.19 4.36 -1.96
N CYS A 89 -0.86 3.44 -1.26
CA CYS A 89 -0.26 2.20 -0.76
C CYS A 89 0.25 1.32 -1.91
N LEU A 90 -0.53 1.28 -3.01
CA LEU A 90 -0.22 0.50 -4.20
C LEU A 90 0.98 1.03 -4.99
N GLY A 91 1.54 2.20 -4.63
CA GLY A 91 2.81 2.64 -5.18
C GLY A 91 4.00 1.79 -4.72
N CYS A 92 3.84 1.01 -3.65
CA CYS A 92 4.81 -0.01 -3.22
C CYS A 92 4.19 -1.41 -3.17
N HIS A 93 2.94 -1.53 -2.70
CA HIS A 93 2.24 -2.81 -2.61
C HIS A 93 1.40 -3.06 -3.85
N GLU A 94 2.03 -3.41 -4.97
CA GLU A 94 1.26 -3.74 -6.17
C GLU A 94 0.32 -4.93 -5.87
N ALA A 95 -0.98 -4.69 -6.04
CA ALA A 95 -2.01 -5.70 -5.85
C ALA A 95 -2.79 -5.85 -7.15
N THR A 96 -2.63 -7.01 -7.79
CA THR A 96 -3.46 -7.39 -8.94
C THR A 96 -4.90 -7.65 -8.48
N LEU A 97 -5.87 -7.54 -9.40
CA LEU A 97 -7.28 -7.84 -9.11
C LEU A 97 -7.50 -9.21 -8.42
N PRO A 98 -6.88 -10.32 -8.87
CA PRO A 98 -6.99 -11.60 -8.16
C PRO A 98 -6.43 -11.57 -6.73
N GLN A 99 -5.33 -10.85 -6.49
CA GLN A 99 -4.75 -10.72 -5.15
C GLN A 99 -5.68 -9.95 -4.23
N MET A 100 -6.25 -8.81 -4.66
CA MET A 100 -7.22 -8.06 -3.86
C MET A 100 -8.46 -8.90 -3.51
N VAL A 101 -8.98 -9.68 -4.46
CA VAL A 101 -10.12 -10.59 -4.18
C VAL A 101 -9.74 -11.63 -3.13
N HIS A 102 -8.53 -12.19 -3.22
CA HIS A 102 -8.03 -13.18 -2.28
C HIS A 102 -7.83 -12.58 -0.86
N GLU A 103 -7.26 -11.37 -0.78
CA GLU A 103 -7.07 -10.64 0.48
C GLU A 103 -8.41 -10.37 1.19
N VAL A 104 -9.43 -9.92 0.44
CA VAL A 104 -10.78 -9.73 1.00
C VAL A 104 -11.38 -11.05 1.48
N GLN A 105 -11.20 -12.14 0.73
CA GLN A 105 -11.69 -13.46 1.14
C GLN A 105 -11.04 -13.94 2.44
N ILE A 106 -9.71 -13.82 2.55
CA ILE A 106 -8.96 -14.16 3.75
C ILE A 106 -9.36 -13.28 4.93
N GLN A 107 -9.55 -11.98 4.69
CA GLN A 107 -10.00 -11.05 5.73
C GLN A 107 -11.38 -11.43 6.28
N LEU A 108 -12.32 -11.83 5.41
CA LEU A 108 -13.67 -12.25 5.79
C LEU A 108 -13.71 -13.62 6.48
N SER A 109 -12.86 -14.56 6.05
CA SER A 109 -12.77 -15.88 6.68
C SER A 109 -12.04 -15.85 8.02
N GLY A 110 -11.19 -14.83 8.24
CA GLY A 110 -10.27 -14.77 9.38
C GLY A 110 -9.06 -15.70 9.25
N ASP A 111 -8.81 -16.25 8.07
CA ASP A 111 -7.77 -17.25 7.82
C ASP A 111 -6.42 -16.59 7.52
N TYR A 112 -5.91 -15.84 8.51
CA TYR A 112 -4.62 -15.17 8.43
C TYR A 112 -3.88 -15.20 9.77
N THR A 113 -2.55 -15.14 9.70
CA THR A 113 -1.68 -15.02 10.87
C THR A 113 -1.30 -13.58 11.10
N GLN A 114 -1.24 -13.17 12.38
CA GLN A 114 -0.70 -11.89 12.81
C GLN A 114 0.57 -12.11 13.64
N PRO A 115 1.62 -11.29 13.45
CA PRO A 115 1.75 -10.25 12.42
C PRO A 115 1.79 -10.83 11.00
N PHE A 116 1.45 -10.04 9.99
CA PHE A 116 1.63 -10.45 8.60
C PHE A 116 3.10 -10.68 8.27
N ASP A 117 3.34 -11.58 7.32
CA ASP A 117 4.64 -11.70 6.68
C ASP A 117 5.01 -10.38 6.02
N LYS A 118 6.25 -9.93 6.26
CA LYS A 118 6.74 -8.69 5.67
C LYS A 118 6.96 -8.88 4.18
N VAL A 119 6.45 -7.94 3.39
CA VAL A 119 6.87 -7.80 1.99
C VAL A 119 8.33 -7.34 1.98
N THR A 120 9.14 -7.99 1.15
CA THR A 120 10.53 -7.61 0.92
C THR A 120 10.68 -7.01 -0.48
N PHE A 121 11.37 -5.88 -0.54
CA PHE A 121 11.71 -5.22 -1.80
C PHE A 121 13.20 -5.38 -2.08
N SER A 122 13.56 -5.81 -3.29
CA SER A 122 14.95 -5.88 -3.70
C SER A 122 15.55 -4.48 -3.87
N ASN A 123 16.87 -4.41 -3.95
CA ASN A 123 17.57 -3.16 -4.31
C ASN A 123 17.04 -2.58 -5.63
N ASP A 124 16.74 -3.42 -6.62
CA ASP A 124 16.25 -2.97 -7.92
C ASP A 124 14.95 -2.17 -7.82
N PHE A 125 14.07 -2.48 -6.86
CA PHE A 125 12.86 -1.70 -6.61
C PHE A 125 13.19 -0.27 -6.12
N CYS A 126 14.11 -0.16 -5.15
CA CYS A 126 14.50 1.13 -4.59
C CYS A 126 15.29 1.98 -5.61
N LEU A 127 16.08 1.32 -6.46
CA LEU A 127 16.99 1.93 -7.43
C LEU A 127 16.35 2.13 -8.80
N GLN A 128 15.02 2.08 -8.90
CA GLN A 128 14.32 2.41 -10.14
C GLN A 128 14.54 3.87 -10.53
N SER A 129 14.40 4.13 -11.84
CA SER A 129 14.46 5.50 -12.37
C SER A 129 13.40 6.38 -11.71
N GLY A 130 13.82 7.55 -11.23
CA GLY A 130 12.95 8.47 -10.49
C GLY A 130 12.91 8.25 -8.97
N CYS A 131 13.61 7.23 -8.45
CA CYS A 131 13.78 6.97 -7.03
C CYS A 131 15.24 7.21 -6.59
N HIS A 132 15.98 6.17 -6.19
CA HIS A 132 17.35 6.31 -5.67
C HIS A 132 18.47 6.08 -6.71
N LEU A 133 18.13 5.95 -7.99
CA LEU A 133 19.12 5.82 -9.06
C LEU A 133 19.98 7.10 -9.16
N GLY A 134 21.23 7.03 -8.69
CA GLY A 134 22.18 8.16 -8.74
C GLY A 134 22.22 9.05 -7.48
N ALA A 135 21.52 8.70 -6.41
CA ALA A 135 21.52 9.46 -5.15
C ALA A 135 22.75 9.18 -4.25
N GLY A 136 23.81 8.56 -4.77
CA GLY A 136 24.93 8.06 -3.96
C GLY A 136 24.57 6.85 -3.08
N VAL A 137 23.36 6.29 -3.20
CA VAL A 137 22.87 5.13 -2.43
C VAL A 137 23.20 3.80 -3.10
N MET A 138 23.79 3.84 -4.30
CA MET A 138 24.15 2.62 -5.04
C MET A 138 25.22 1.85 -4.25
N PRO A 139 25.27 0.51 -4.37
CA PRO A 139 26.34 -0.26 -3.77
C PRO A 139 27.72 0.27 -4.20
N GLY A 140 28.57 0.60 -3.21
CA GLY A 140 29.89 1.19 -3.45
C GLY A 140 29.90 2.69 -3.74
N ALA A 141 28.74 3.36 -3.67
CA ALA A 141 28.65 4.81 -3.70
C ALA A 141 28.37 5.35 -2.29
N THR A 142 28.94 6.51 -1.99
CA THR A 142 28.70 7.19 -0.72
C THR A 142 27.48 8.08 -0.83
N GLU A 143 26.50 7.83 0.04
CA GLU A 143 25.28 8.61 0.12
C GLU A 143 25.57 9.93 0.83
N SER A 144 24.89 11.00 0.39
CA SER A 144 25.16 12.35 0.87
C SER A 144 24.99 12.55 2.37
N SER A 145 24.07 11.83 3.01
CA SER A 145 23.82 11.88 4.45
C SER A 145 24.81 11.04 5.27
N THR A 146 25.56 10.14 4.62
CA THR A 146 26.60 9.32 5.26
C THR A 146 28.02 9.70 4.84
N LYS A 147 28.19 10.72 3.98
CA LYS A 147 29.49 11.10 3.41
C LYS A 147 30.55 11.54 4.41
N ASP A 148 30.11 12.07 5.55
CA ASP A 148 30.99 12.61 6.58
C ASP A 148 31.26 11.56 7.68
N PHE A 149 30.75 10.33 7.52
CA PHE A 149 31.05 9.25 8.44
C PHE A 149 32.45 8.68 8.15
N SER A 150 33.15 8.25 9.21
CA SER A 150 34.45 7.60 9.08
C SER A 150 34.39 6.24 8.35
N PHE A 151 33.20 5.69 8.19
CA PHE A 151 32.91 4.52 7.37
C PHE A 151 31.64 4.75 6.55
N ASP A 152 31.61 4.15 5.36
CA ASP A 152 30.45 4.24 4.48
C ASP A 152 29.57 2.97 4.63
N PRO A 153 28.35 3.09 5.19
CA PRO A 153 27.44 1.95 5.34
C PRO A 153 26.90 1.41 4.01
N HIS A 154 27.07 2.14 2.90
CA HIS A 154 26.71 1.71 1.54
C HIS A 154 27.90 1.12 0.75
N SER A 155 29.08 1.04 1.36
CA SER A 155 30.24 0.40 0.76
C SER A 155 29.99 -1.09 0.50
N ASP A 156 30.70 -1.64 -0.49
CA ASP A 156 30.61 -3.05 -0.89
C ASP A 156 31.63 -3.96 -0.18
N TYR A 157 32.26 -3.48 0.91
CA TYR A 157 33.28 -4.23 1.64
C TYR A 157 32.76 -5.58 2.17
N HIS A 158 31.47 -5.64 2.52
CA HIS A 158 30.77 -6.86 2.93
C HIS A 158 29.91 -7.47 1.80
N GLY A 159 30.19 -7.09 0.55
CA GLY A 159 29.32 -7.35 -0.59
C GLY A 159 28.09 -6.43 -0.61
N VAL A 160 27.32 -6.53 -1.69
CA VAL A 160 26.10 -5.73 -1.90
C VAL A 160 25.02 -6.14 -0.90
N GLN A 161 24.73 -5.27 0.06
CA GLN A 161 23.64 -5.47 1.02
C GLN A 161 22.29 -5.14 0.39
N GLN A 162 21.22 -5.79 0.87
CA GLN A 162 19.86 -5.41 0.49
C GLN A 162 19.39 -4.20 1.30
N CYS A 163 18.78 -3.20 0.68
CA CYS A 163 18.26 -2.02 1.40
C CYS A 163 17.33 -2.42 2.54
N ASN A 164 16.50 -3.46 2.31
CA ASN A 164 15.52 -3.97 3.28
C ASN A 164 16.13 -4.65 4.51
N SER A 165 17.43 -4.93 4.53
CA SER A 165 18.07 -5.51 5.71
C SER A 165 18.25 -4.46 6.82
N CYS A 166 18.37 -3.18 6.44
CA CYS A 166 18.56 -2.06 7.36
C CYS A 166 17.35 -1.12 7.36
N HIS A 167 16.82 -0.77 6.19
CA HIS A 167 15.73 0.19 6.03
C HIS A 167 14.37 -0.50 6.07
N LEU A 168 13.62 -0.27 7.14
CA LEU A 168 12.27 -0.80 7.30
C LEU A 168 11.24 0.31 7.09
N MET A 169 10.24 0.04 6.26
CA MET A 169 9.29 1.09 5.84
C MET A 169 8.34 1.47 6.97
N HIS A 170 7.59 0.49 7.46
CA HIS A 170 6.59 0.70 8.52
C HIS A 170 7.13 0.47 9.93
N ASP A 171 8.36 -0.01 10.06
CA ASP A 171 9.01 -0.29 11.34
C ASP A 171 10.22 0.63 11.55
N GLN A 172 10.76 0.61 12.76
CA GLN A 172 12.03 1.26 13.05
C GLN A 172 13.15 0.61 12.24
N SER A 173 13.91 1.41 11.49
CA SER A 173 15.09 0.92 10.77
C SER A 173 16.12 0.32 11.73
N VAL A 174 16.85 -0.68 11.26
CA VAL A 174 17.79 -1.47 12.06
C VAL A 174 19.20 -1.25 11.57
N PHE A 175 20.10 -0.84 12.47
CA PHE A 175 21.52 -0.71 12.16
C PHE A 175 22.21 -2.07 12.28
N THR A 176 22.14 -2.87 11.22
CA THR A 176 22.55 -4.29 11.23
C THR A 176 24.03 -4.51 11.51
N CYS A 177 24.88 -3.53 11.22
CA CYS A 177 26.32 -3.60 11.49
C CYS A 177 26.61 -3.85 12.98
N ALA A 178 25.74 -3.36 13.86
CA ALA A 178 25.83 -3.58 15.30
C ALA A 178 25.73 -5.05 15.72
N SER A 179 25.29 -5.96 14.83
CA SER A 179 25.27 -7.41 15.09
C SER A 179 26.65 -7.96 15.42
N CYS A 180 27.69 -7.45 14.73
CA CYS A 180 29.05 -7.95 14.80
C CYS A 180 30.03 -6.87 15.24
N HIS A 181 29.79 -5.63 14.81
CA HIS A 181 30.61 -4.49 15.17
C HIS A 181 30.09 -3.89 16.47
N GLN A 182 30.92 -3.91 17.50
CA GLN A 182 30.88 -2.82 18.47
C GLN A 182 31.20 -1.60 17.65
N VAL A 183 30.18 -0.84 17.31
CA VAL A 183 30.39 0.45 16.70
C VAL A 183 31.09 1.23 17.82
N GLY A 184 32.41 1.43 17.68
CA GLY A 184 33.33 1.42 18.83
C GLY A 184 34.77 1.85 18.54
N ALA A 185 35.04 2.57 17.44
CA ALA A 185 36.32 3.26 17.22
C ALA A 185 36.29 4.72 17.72
N TRP A 186 35.20 5.16 18.37
CA TRP A 186 34.92 6.55 18.70
C TRP A 186 35.95 7.19 19.62
N GLU A 187 36.54 6.42 20.54
CA GLU A 187 37.54 6.93 21.48
C GLU A 187 38.90 7.15 20.82
N GLY A 188 39.19 6.45 19.71
CA GLY A 188 40.43 6.60 18.94
C GLY A 188 40.33 7.58 17.76
N GLU A 189 39.12 7.89 17.29
CA GLU A 189 38.88 8.57 16.00
C GLU A 189 38.00 9.83 16.06
N GLY A 190 37.60 10.32 17.24
CA GLY A 190 36.97 11.65 17.39
C GLY A 190 35.52 11.71 17.88
N GLY A 191 35.01 10.65 18.49
CA GLY A 191 33.72 10.62 19.18
C GLY A 191 32.57 9.97 18.38
N VAL A 192 31.38 9.94 18.98
CA VAL A 192 30.15 9.47 18.34
C VAL A 192 29.68 10.54 17.35
N PRO A 193 29.35 10.20 16.09
CA PRO A 193 28.88 11.18 15.11
C PRO A 193 27.64 11.96 15.58
N GLU A 194 27.47 13.18 15.08
CA GLU A 194 26.26 13.96 15.34
C GLU A 194 25.01 13.20 14.84
N GLY A 195 23.94 13.20 15.65
CA GLY A 195 22.71 12.46 15.35
C GLY A 195 22.82 10.95 15.57
N TRP A 196 23.80 10.47 16.34
CA TRP A 196 23.91 9.07 16.77
C TRP A 196 23.83 8.95 18.29
N VAL A 197 23.31 7.82 18.77
CA VAL A 197 23.15 7.51 20.19
C VAL A 197 23.87 6.20 20.54
N VAL A 198 24.49 6.14 21.72
CA VAL A 198 25.10 4.91 22.22
C VAL A 198 24.02 4.00 22.79
N GLN A 199 23.98 2.75 22.34
CA GLN A 199 23.11 1.69 22.82
C GLN A 199 23.93 0.54 23.42
N ASP A 200 23.35 -0.11 24.44
CA ASP A 200 23.87 -1.36 24.98
C ASP A 200 23.54 -2.52 24.02
N LEU A 201 24.57 -3.26 23.61
CA LEU A 201 24.45 -4.43 22.73
C LEU A 201 24.46 -5.75 23.51
N GLY A 202 24.48 -5.68 24.85
CA GLY A 202 24.58 -6.82 25.75
C GLY A 202 26.02 -7.30 25.95
N ASN A 203 26.22 -8.12 26.99
CA ASN A 203 27.53 -8.71 27.34
C ASN A 203 28.66 -7.68 27.56
N GLY A 204 28.32 -6.50 28.09
CA GLY A 204 29.27 -5.41 28.33
C GLY A 204 29.75 -4.71 27.06
N LYS A 205 29.04 -4.89 25.93
CA LYS A 205 29.35 -4.28 24.64
C LYS A 205 28.43 -3.09 24.39
N THR A 206 28.96 -2.02 23.83
CA THR A 206 28.17 -0.87 23.37
C THR A 206 28.38 -0.64 21.87
N GLY A 207 27.41 0.02 21.25
CA GLY A 207 27.46 0.44 19.86
C GLY A 207 26.78 1.79 19.70
N ALA A 208 27.33 2.69 18.88
CA ALA A 208 26.53 3.83 18.41
C ALA A 208 25.64 3.40 17.24
N VAL A 209 24.42 3.92 17.23
CA VAL A 209 23.49 3.80 16.10
C VAL A 209 22.90 5.17 15.76
N PRO A 210 22.44 5.39 14.53
CA PRO A 210 21.72 6.63 14.20
C PRO A 210 20.54 6.84 15.16
N GLU A 211 20.30 8.08 15.54
CA GLU A 211 19.18 8.44 16.40
C GLU A 211 17.86 8.00 15.75
N GLY A 212 16.99 7.37 16.54
CA GLY A 212 15.74 6.80 16.05
C GLY A 212 15.89 5.46 15.31
N TRP A 213 17.07 4.85 15.25
CA TRP A 213 17.27 3.49 14.74
C TRP A 213 17.41 2.46 15.88
N ALA A 214 17.01 1.22 15.60
CA ALA A 214 17.20 0.08 16.47
C ALA A 214 18.51 -0.66 16.15
N THR A 215 18.95 -1.51 17.05
CA THR A 215 19.95 -2.55 16.78
C THR A 215 19.23 -3.89 16.57
N PRO A 216 19.86 -4.90 15.95
CA PRO A 216 19.28 -6.24 15.87
C PRO A 216 18.92 -6.87 17.22
N PHE A 217 19.48 -6.38 18.33
CA PHE A 217 19.19 -6.84 19.70
C PHE A 217 18.05 -6.08 20.37
N THR A 218 17.84 -4.82 19.98
CA THR A 218 16.80 -3.93 20.53
C THR A 218 15.61 -3.78 19.59
N PHE A 219 15.71 -4.33 18.37
CA PHE A 219 14.65 -4.32 17.39
C PHE A 219 13.53 -5.25 17.82
N GLU A 220 12.52 -4.65 18.43
CA GLU A 220 11.20 -5.23 18.41
C GLU A 220 10.65 -5.01 17.01
N ALA A 221 10.72 -6.06 16.18
CA ALA A 221 9.86 -6.13 15.01
C ALA A 221 8.45 -5.76 15.46
N SER A 222 7.70 -5.08 14.61
CA SER A 222 6.39 -4.60 14.99
C SER A 222 5.35 -5.74 15.03
N SER A 223 5.70 -6.83 15.72
CA SER A 223 4.85 -7.87 16.26
C SER A 223 4.30 -7.42 17.61
N SER A 224 2.99 -7.16 17.61
CA SER A 224 2.07 -7.41 18.73
C SER A 224 2.16 -6.53 19.99
N LYS A 225 1.38 -5.45 19.97
CA LYS A 225 0.25 -5.31 20.92
C LYS A 225 -1.01 -4.93 20.14
#